data_AF-A0A5F0K1F4-F1
#
_entry.id   AF-A0A5F0K1F4-F1
#
_cell.length_a   1.000
_cell.length_b   1.000
_cell.length_c   1.000
_cell.angle_alpha   90.00
_cell.angle_beta   90.00
_cell.angle_gamma   90.00
#
_symmetry.space_group_name_H-M   'P 1'
#
loop_
_entity.id
_entity.type
_entity.pdbx_description
1 polymer ?
#
loop_
_entity_poly.entity_id
_entity_poly.type
_entity_poly.pdbx_seq_one_letter_code
_entity_poly.pdbx_strand_id
1 'polypeptide(L)'
;MDEKQFFVEIVKHIAWPLVTILAVFFIKDKLDSLFSGGVKSAKLGDAEVQFFESRQNSQVNTEFKQDLQHLIPIDPTGIREELEGKIRSQLESVNDEKEKINILIKNLAQQQISGYFDKIYYSIFGSQIKLLEFLLVKPKGEANLQEVIPFFENTKKSYPEAFSGKFFSDYIEFLISWELVGNVGDEYSITANGKAFIAYITAMKFNKNKAL
;
A
#
# COMPACT_ATOMS: atom_id res chain seq x y z
N MET A 1 62.53 5.76 -5.26
CA MET A 1 61.47 4.91 -5.83
C MET A 1 61.76 4.80 -7.30
N ASP A 2 61.99 3.59 -7.79
CA ASP A 2 62.49 3.36 -9.16
C ASP A 2 61.41 3.78 -10.17
N GLU A 3 61.75 4.48 -11.25
CA GLU A 3 60.77 4.95 -12.25
C GLU A 3 59.90 3.78 -12.76
N LYS A 4 60.52 2.60 -12.91
CA LYS A 4 59.84 1.36 -13.32
C LYS A 4 58.78 0.89 -12.31
N GLN A 5 58.98 1.12 -11.01
CA GLN A 5 58.02 0.72 -9.97
C GLN A 5 56.79 1.63 -9.96
N PHE A 6 56.98 2.94 -10.22
CA PHE A 6 55.87 3.90 -10.30
C PHE A 6 54.93 3.62 -11.48
N PHE A 7 55.46 3.31 -12.66
CA PHE A 7 54.63 2.92 -13.81
C PHE A 7 53.83 1.63 -13.56
N VAL A 8 54.40 0.65 -12.84
CA VAL A 8 53.71 -0.60 -12.51
C VAL A 8 52.56 -0.38 -11.52
N GLU A 9 52.71 0.51 -10.55
CA GLU A 9 51.64 0.84 -9.59
C GLU A 9 50.48 1.59 -10.25
N ILE A 10 50.78 2.55 -11.14
CA ILE A 10 49.75 3.27 -11.90
C ILE A 10 48.95 2.31 -12.79
N VAL A 11 49.63 1.42 -13.51
CA VAL A 11 48.95 0.44 -14.37
C VAL A 11 48.05 -0.49 -13.56
N LYS A 12 48.46 -0.93 -12.38
CA LYS A 12 47.62 -1.79 -11.52
C LYS A 12 46.33 -1.09 -11.06
N HIS A 13 46.40 0.19 -10.73
CA HIS A 13 45.23 0.92 -10.23
C HIS A 13 44.30 1.42 -11.34
N ILE A 14 44.85 1.76 -12.52
CA ILE A 14 44.07 2.25 -13.66
C ILE A 14 43.54 1.10 -14.55
N ALA A 15 44.15 -0.08 -14.50
CA ALA A 15 43.68 -1.21 -15.29
C ALA A 15 42.25 -1.66 -14.91
N TRP A 16 41.92 -1.74 -13.62
CA TRP A 16 40.60 -2.22 -13.17
C TRP A 16 39.43 -1.34 -13.62
N PRO A 17 39.46 0.01 -13.44
CA PRO A 17 38.38 0.88 -13.89
C PRO A 17 38.30 0.98 -15.41
N LEU A 18 39.44 0.92 -16.09
CA LEU A 18 39.46 0.96 -17.55
C LEU A 18 38.85 -0.31 -18.16
N VAL A 19 39.16 -1.47 -17.59
CA VAL A 19 38.58 -2.76 -18.00
C VAL A 19 37.08 -2.80 -17.72
N THR A 20 36.60 -2.28 -16.59
CA THR A 20 35.15 -2.23 -16.34
C THR A 20 34.40 -1.30 -17.27
N ILE A 21 34.96 -0.12 -17.56
CA ILE A 21 34.37 0.82 -18.52
C ILE A 21 34.31 0.19 -19.92
N LEU A 22 35.39 -0.46 -20.36
CA LEU A 22 35.42 -1.16 -21.65
C LEU A 22 34.44 -2.34 -21.69
N ALA A 23 34.34 -3.12 -20.62
CA ALA A 23 33.38 -4.22 -20.53
C ALA A 23 31.93 -3.71 -20.62
N VAL A 24 31.58 -2.65 -19.90
CA VAL A 24 30.25 -2.03 -19.99
C VAL A 24 29.97 -1.54 -21.40
N PHE A 25 30.94 -0.90 -22.06
CA PHE A 25 30.77 -0.36 -23.41
C PHE A 25 30.56 -1.47 -24.46
N PHE A 26 31.31 -2.57 -24.38
CA PHE A 26 31.17 -3.70 -25.32
C PHE A 26 29.91 -4.54 -25.09
N ILE A 27 29.42 -4.64 -23.84
CA ILE A 27 28.24 -5.45 -23.52
C ILE A 27 26.96 -4.63 -23.73
N LYS A 28 26.98 -3.29 -23.57
CA LYS A 28 25.82 -2.41 -23.73
C LYS A 28 25.08 -2.65 -25.06
N ASP A 29 25.81 -2.73 -26.17
CA ASP A 29 25.20 -2.93 -27.49
C ASP A 29 24.61 -4.34 -27.68
N LYS A 30 25.09 -5.33 -26.91
CA LYS A 30 24.53 -6.70 -26.89
C LYS A 30 23.36 -6.85 -25.91
N LEU A 31 23.36 -6.11 -24.80
CA LEU A 31 22.32 -6.10 -23.76
C LEU A 31 20.97 -5.64 -24.32
N ASP A 32 20.94 -4.61 -25.17
CA ASP A 32 19.69 -4.09 -25.75
C ASP A 32 18.93 -5.17 -26.55
N SER A 33 19.63 -6.13 -27.15
CA SER A 33 19.00 -7.23 -27.90
C SER A 33 18.48 -8.38 -27.03
N LEU A 34 19.00 -8.55 -25.82
CA LEU A 34 18.63 -9.63 -24.91
C LEU A 34 17.48 -9.23 -23.96
N PHE A 35 17.38 -7.95 -23.60
CA PHE A 35 16.36 -7.45 -22.67
C PHE A 35 15.16 -6.79 -23.34
N SER A 36 15.20 -6.51 -24.65
CA SER A 36 14.08 -5.90 -25.38
C SER A 36 12.95 -6.85 -25.77
N GLY A 37 13.13 -8.18 -25.61
CA GLY A 37 12.19 -9.19 -26.12
C GLY A 37 11.59 -10.13 -25.08
N GLY A 38 11.71 -9.82 -23.78
CA GLY A 38 11.18 -10.65 -22.69
C GLY A 38 11.77 -12.07 -22.61
N VAL A 39 11.34 -12.84 -21.61
CA VAL A 39 11.69 -14.26 -21.48
C VAL A 39 10.85 -15.06 -22.47
N LYS A 40 11.47 -15.57 -23.55
CA LYS A 40 10.76 -16.23 -24.66
C LYS A 40 10.36 -17.68 -24.38
N SER A 41 11.01 -18.35 -23.44
CA SER A 41 10.58 -19.67 -22.98
C SER A 41 11.11 -20.00 -21.59
N ALA A 42 10.41 -20.89 -20.90
CA ALA A 42 10.88 -21.55 -19.69
C ALA A 42 10.74 -23.06 -19.86
N LYS A 43 11.80 -23.80 -19.54
CA LYS A 43 11.85 -25.26 -19.64
C LYS A 43 12.02 -25.87 -18.26
N LEU A 44 11.12 -26.78 -17.89
CA LEU A 44 11.21 -27.58 -16.67
C LEU A 44 11.04 -29.05 -17.03
N GLY A 45 12.13 -29.82 -16.93
CA GLY A 45 12.17 -31.21 -17.37
C GLY A 45 11.95 -31.33 -18.89
N ASP A 46 11.00 -32.18 -19.29
CA ASP A 46 10.63 -32.39 -20.70
C ASP A 46 9.56 -31.41 -21.21
N ALA A 47 9.06 -30.51 -20.35
CA ALA A 47 8.07 -29.51 -20.75
C ALA A 47 8.75 -28.16 -21.05
N GLU A 48 8.55 -27.65 -22.27
CA GLU A 48 8.97 -26.32 -22.69
C GLU A 48 7.74 -25.45 -22.96
N VAL A 49 7.64 -24.33 -22.23
CA VAL A 49 6.58 -23.34 -22.44
C VAL A 49 7.20 -22.17 -23.20
N GLN A 50 6.70 -21.93 -24.42
CA GLN A 50 7.11 -20.79 -25.26
C GLN A 50 6.14 -19.63 -25.07
N PHE A 51 6.66 -18.50 -24.59
CA PHE A 51 5.90 -17.27 -24.42
C PHE A 51 5.96 -16.47 -25.71
N PHE A 52 4.96 -16.62 -26.57
CA PHE A 52 4.83 -15.80 -27.77
C PHE A 52 4.22 -14.45 -27.39
N GLU A 53 4.94 -13.35 -27.64
CA GLU A 53 4.36 -12.00 -27.69
C GLU A 53 3.39 -11.94 -28.88
N SER A 54 2.15 -12.36 -28.64
CA SER A 54 1.05 -12.00 -29.51
C SER A 54 0.84 -10.50 -29.33
N ARG A 55 1.30 -9.67 -30.28
CA ARG A 55 0.80 -8.30 -30.41
C ARG A 55 -0.69 -8.39 -30.67
N GLN A 56 -1.49 -8.42 -29.60
CA GLN A 56 -2.93 -8.41 -29.67
C GLN A 56 -3.35 -6.99 -30.08
N ASN A 57 -3.36 -6.77 -31.39
CA ASN A 57 -4.03 -5.62 -31.99
C ASN A 57 -5.53 -5.93 -31.98
N SER A 58 -6.12 -6.01 -30.78
CA SER A 58 -7.56 -6.05 -30.64
C SER A 58 -8.06 -4.63 -30.84
N GLN A 59 -8.69 -4.37 -31.98
CA GLN A 59 -9.73 -3.35 -32.01
C GLN A 59 -10.76 -3.77 -30.96
N VAL A 60 -10.74 -3.11 -29.79
CA VAL A 60 -11.73 -3.30 -28.73
C VAL A 60 -13.03 -2.67 -29.22
N ASN A 61 -13.74 -3.39 -30.08
CA ASN A 61 -15.17 -3.22 -30.33
C ASN A 61 -15.86 -4.41 -29.69
N THR A 62 -15.97 -4.37 -28.38
CA THR A 62 -16.98 -5.14 -27.65
C THR A 62 -17.36 -4.25 -26.49
N GLU A 63 -18.58 -3.71 -26.52
CA GLU A 63 -19.23 -3.20 -25.31
C GLU A 63 -19.22 -4.36 -24.30
N PHE A 64 -18.22 -4.39 -23.43
CA PHE A 64 -18.18 -5.31 -22.33
C PHE A 64 -19.25 -4.83 -21.35
N LYS A 65 -20.51 -5.25 -21.56
CA LYS A 65 -21.53 -5.21 -20.52
C LYS A 65 -21.06 -6.18 -19.45
N GLN A 66 -20.23 -5.67 -18.55
CA GLN A 66 -19.81 -6.40 -17.37
C GLN A 66 -21.08 -6.68 -16.58
N ASP A 67 -21.55 -7.93 -16.64
CA ASP A 67 -22.64 -8.36 -15.79
C ASP A 67 -22.14 -8.26 -14.35
N LEU A 68 -22.58 -7.27 -13.58
CA LEU A 68 -22.14 -7.11 -12.19
C LEU A 68 -22.90 -8.04 -11.23
N GLN A 69 -23.92 -8.76 -11.70
CA GLN A 69 -24.76 -9.59 -10.83
C GLN A 69 -23.99 -10.77 -10.26
N HIS A 70 -23.03 -11.34 -10.99
CA HIS A 70 -22.18 -12.42 -10.49
C HIS A 70 -21.28 -12.01 -9.31
N LEU A 71 -21.08 -10.71 -9.08
CA LEU A 71 -20.32 -10.20 -7.93
C LEU A 71 -21.13 -10.16 -6.65
N ILE A 72 -22.44 -10.35 -6.73
CA ILE A 72 -23.34 -10.34 -5.57
C ILE A 72 -23.39 -11.75 -4.99
N PRO A 73 -22.87 -11.99 -3.76
CA PRO A 73 -22.89 -13.32 -3.15
C PRO A 73 -24.30 -13.84 -2.95
N ILE A 74 -24.50 -15.15 -2.93
CA ILE A 74 -25.79 -15.74 -2.58
C ILE A 74 -26.07 -15.44 -1.10
N ASP A 75 -27.26 -14.93 -0.81
CA ASP A 75 -27.74 -14.75 0.56
C ASP A 75 -28.77 -15.85 0.89
N PRO A 76 -28.37 -16.92 1.61
CA PRO A 76 -29.29 -17.98 2.01
C PRO A 76 -30.23 -17.58 3.15
N THR A 77 -29.98 -16.44 3.80
CA THR A 77 -30.70 -16.01 5.01
C THR A 77 -31.89 -15.11 4.72
N GLY A 78 -31.92 -14.47 3.54
CA GLY A 78 -32.94 -13.51 3.15
C GLY A 78 -32.78 -12.11 3.76
N ILE A 79 -31.74 -11.88 4.57
CA ILE A 79 -31.47 -10.58 5.21
C ILE A 79 -31.27 -9.47 4.17
N ARG A 80 -30.67 -9.80 3.02
CA ARG A 80 -30.49 -8.85 1.91
C ARG A 80 -31.83 -8.37 1.37
N GLU A 81 -32.79 -9.27 1.16
CA GLU A 81 -34.10 -8.91 0.62
C GLU A 81 -34.84 -7.95 1.56
N GLU A 82 -34.78 -8.20 2.87
CA GLU A 82 -35.33 -7.29 3.88
C GLU A 82 -34.66 -5.91 3.82
N LEU A 83 -33.33 -5.87 3.73
CA LEU A 83 -32.58 -4.62 3.68
C LEU A 83 -32.82 -3.85 2.37
N GLU A 84 -32.89 -4.54 1.23
CA GLU A 84 -33.24 -3.94 -0.05
C GLU A 84 -34.65 -3.35 -0.02
N GLY A 85 -35.63 -4.06 0.58
CA GLY A 85 -36.99 -3.54 0.77
C GLY A 85 -37.01 -2.26 1.60
N LYS A 86 -36.25 -2.20 2.70
CA LYS A 86 -36.09 -0.99 3.52
C LYS A 86 -35.47 0.17 2.74
N ILE A 87 -34.40 -0.09 1.99
CA ILE A 87 -33.74 0.93 1.16
C ILE A 87 -34.69 1.45 0.08
N ARG A 88 -35.45 0.57 -0.58
CA ARG A 88 -36.45 0.97 -1.58
C ARG A 88 -37.50 1.90 -0.96
N SER A 89 -38.05 1.54 0.20
CA SER A 89 -39.03 2.37 0.92
C SER A 89 -38.46 3.74 1.30
N GLN A 90 -37.21 3.80 1.76
CA GLN A 90 -36.54 5.08 2.07
C GLN A 90 -36.39 5.99 0.84
N LEU A 91 -36.25 5.41 -0.35
CA LEU A 91 -36.10 6.13 -1.61
C LEU A 91 -37.42 6.47 -2.31
N GLU A 92 -38.57 6.03 -1.80
CA GLU A 92 -39.89 6.31 -2.41
C GLU A 92 -40.18 7.81 -2.46
N SER A 93 -39.70 8.57 -1.47
CA SER A 93 -39.88 10.02 -1.38
C SER A 93 -39.04 10.82 -2.39
N VAL A 94 -38.05 10.19 -3.03
CA VAL A 94 -37.19 10.81 -4.03
C VAL A 94 -37.81 10.55 -5.40
N ASN A 95 -38.22 11.59 -6.13
CA ASN A 95 -38.91 11.41 -7.42
C ASN A 95 -37.94 11.25 -8.61
N ASP A 96 -36.74 11.81 -8.51
CA ASP A 96 -35.74 11.76 -9.59
C ASP A 96 -34.83 10.53 -9.46
N GLU A 97 -34.75 9.74 -10.53
CA GLU A 97 -33.94 8.53 -10.58
C GLU A 97 -32.44 8.83 -10.48
N LYS A 98 -31.97 9.93 -11.09
CA LYS A 98 -30.56 10.33 -10.99
C LYS A 98 -30.19 10.67 -9.55
N GLU A 99 -31.08 11.36 -8.85
CA GLU A 99 -30.85 11.67 -7.45
C GLU A 99 -30.88 10.42 -6.55
N LYS A 100 -31.75 9.44 -6.82
CA LYS A 100 -31.68 8.13 -6.13
C LYS A 100 -30.32 7.47 -6.31
N ILE A 101 -29.80 7.43 -7.53
CA ILE A 101 -28.49 6.86 -7.83
C ILE A 101 -27.38 7.62 -7.09
N ASN A 102 -27.41 8.95 -7.09
CA ASN A 102 -26.44 9.77 -6.35
C ASN A 102 -26.46 9.47 -4.85
N ILE A 103 -27.64 9.37 -4.25
CA ILE A 103 -27.81 9.01 -2.83
C ILE A 103 -27.25 7.61 -2.56
N LEU A 104 -27.56 6.63 -3.41
CA LEU A 104 -27.07 5.26 -3.27
C LEU A 104 -25.55 5.18 -3.38
N ILE A 105 -24.94 5.88 -4.35
CA ILE A 105 -23.48 5.95 -4.49
C ILE A 105 -22.84 6.52 -3.22
N LYS A 106 -23.37 7.63 -2.70
CA LYS A 106 -22.84 8.25 -1.47
C LYS A 106 -22.96 7.33 -0.26
N ASN A 107 -24.10 6.66 -0.09
CA ASN A 107 -24.29 5.72 1.01
C ASN A 107 -23.38 4.49 0.88
N LEU A 108 -23.23 3.93 -0.32
CA LEU A 108 -22.32 2.82 -0.57
C LEU A 108 -20.86 3.22 -0.27
N ALA A 109 -20.43 4.40 -0.74
CA ALA A 109 -19.10 4.93 -0.45
C ALA A 109 -18.90 5.11 1.07
N GLN A 110 -19.88 5.68 1.77
CA GLN A 110 -19.82 5.82 3.24
C GLN A 110 -19.74 4.46 3.95
N GLN A 111 -20.52 3.46 3.51
CA GLN A 111 -20.48 2.11 4.07
C GLN A 111 -19.11 1.46 3.87
N GLN A 112 -18.50 1.64 2.69
CA GLN A 112 -17.15 1.15 2.41
C GLN A 112 -16.10 1.83 3.28
N ILE A 113 -16.19 3.15 3.45
CA ILE A 113 -15.31 3.92 4.35
C ILE A 113 -15.44 3.42 5.79
N SER A 114 -16.67 3.28 6.29
CA SER A 114 -16.91 2.79 7.65
C SER A 114 -16.34 1.38 7.84
N GLY A 115 -16.62 0.45 6.91
CA GLY A 115 -16.11 -0.91 6.98
C GLY A 115 -14.57 -0.99 6.87
N TYR A 116 -13.94 -0.11 6.10
CA TYR A 116 -12.50 0.02 6.04
C TYR A 116 -11.92 0.50 7.39
N PHE A 117 -12.46 1.57 7.96
CA PHE A 117 -11.97 2.11 9.23
C PHE A 117 -12.30 1.24 10.45
N ASP A 118 -13.38 0.46 10.42
CA ASP A 118 -13.66 -0.52 11.46
C ASP A 118 -12.57 -1.61 11.50
N LYS A 119 -12.15 -2.13 10.34
CA LYS A 119 -11.06 -3.12 10.26
C LYS A 119 -9.76 -2.56 10.85
N ILE A 120 -9.44 -1.30 10.54
CA ILE A 120 -8.30 -0.60 11.12
C ILE A 120 -8.47 -0.47 12.63
N TYR A 121 -9.62 0.03 13.10
CA TYR A 121 -9.87 0.26 14.52
C TYR A 121 -9.73 -1.01 15.35
N TYR A 122 -10.22 -2.15 14.87
CA TYR A 122 -10.09 -3.41 15.61
C TYR A 122 -8.66 -3.98 15.59
N SER A 123 -7.82 -3.55 14.66
CA SER A 123 -6.44 -4.07 14.51
C SER A 123 -5.35 -3.13 15.05
N ILE A 124 -5.64 -1.84 15.21
CA ILE A 124 -4.69 -0.80 15.63
C ILE A 124 -4.51 -0.77 17.17
N PHE A 125 -3.29 -0.55 17.64
CA PHE A 125 -2.98 -0.39 19.05
C PHE A 125 -3.36 1.01 19.57
N GLY A 126 -3.71 1.14 20.85
CA GLY A 126 -4.02 2.45 21.44
C GLY A 126 -2.86 3.45 21.37
N SER A 127 -1.61 2.97 21.48
CA SER A 127 -0.43 3.81 21.33
C SER A 127 -0.25 4.36 19.90
N GLN A 128 -0.69 3.62 18.89
CA GLN A 128 -0.65 4.03 17.50
C GLN A 128 -1.74 5.09 17.23
N ILE A 129 -2.92 4.96 17.84
CA ILE A 129 -3.93 6.03 17.82
C ILE A 129 -3.36 7.32 18.43
N LYS A 130 -2.66 7.22 19.57
CA LYS A 130 -2.00 8.39 20.19
C LYS A 130 -0.93 9.00 19.30
N LEU A 131 -0.18 8.19 18.57
CA LEU A 131 0.78 8.68 17.57
C LEU A 131 0.08 9.45 16.45
N LEU A 132 -1.03 8.94 15.92
CA LEU A 132 -1.82 9.65 14.91
C LEU A 132 -2.37 10.98 15.45
N GLU A 133 -2.89 11.01 16.68
CA GLU A 133 -3.35 12.26 17.32
C GLU A 133 -2.21 13.25 17.54
N PHE A 134 -1.02 12.76 17.91
CA PHE A 134 0.18 13.57 18.03
C PHE A 134 0.58 14.19 16.69
N LEU A 135 0.64 13.40 15.62
CA LEU A 135 0.93 13.92 14.28
C LEU A 135 -0.14 14.92 13.86
N LEU A 136 -1.43 14.65 14.11
CA LEU A 136 -2.53 15.53 13.71
C LEU A 136 -2.40 16.97 14.23
N VAL A 137 -1.85 17.16 15.43
CA VAL A 137 -1.68 18.49 16.05
C VAL A 137 -0.36 19.18 15.68
N LYS A 138 0.54 18.50 14.97
CA LYS A 138 1.82 19.09 14.54
C LYS A 138 1.62 20.11 13.43
N PRO A 139 2.43 21.18 13.38
CA PRO A 139 2.52 22.02 12.19
C PRO A 139 2.88 21.14 10.99
N LYS A 140 2.03 21.13 9.96
CA LYS A 140 2.08 20.25 8.76
C LYS A 140 1.74 18.77 8.95
N GLY A 141 1.55 18.31 10.18
CA GLY A 141 1.24 16.91 10.44
C GLY A 141 2.45 15.98 10.40
N GLU A 142 3.65 16.53 10.59
CA GLU A 142 4.95 15.87 10.41
C GLU A 142 5.71 15.81 11.75
N ALA A 143 6.49 14.75 11.94
CA ALA A 143 7.41 14.59 13.06
C ALA A 143 8.61 13.74 12.65
N ASN A 144 9.77 13.99 13.27
CA ASN A 144 10.95 13.17 13.02
C ASN A 144 10.94 11.87 13.85
N LEU A 145 11.84 10.94 13.51
CA LEU A 145 11.98 9.65 14.17
C LEU A 145 12.13 9.75 15.70
N GLN A 146 12.87 10.74 16.21
CA GLN A 146 13.13 10.90 17.65
C GLN A 146 11.86 11.29 18.41
N GLU A 147 10.91 11.93 17.75
CA GLU A 147 9.60 12.28 18.30
C GLU A 147 8.60 11.12 18.24
N VAL A 148 8.77 10.20 17.28
CA VAL A 148 7.85 9.07 17.04
C VAL A 148 8.25 7.82 17.83
N ILE A 149 9.55 7.52 17.95
CA ILE A 149 10.08 6.36 18.71
C ILE A 149 9.50 6.23 20.13
N PRO A 150 9.32 7.31 20.91
CA PRO A 150 8.79 7.21 22.28
C PRO A 150 7.43 6.52 22.38
N PHE A 151 6.58 6.58 21.34
CA PHE A 151 5.29 5.87 21.33
C PHE A 151 5.47 4.36 21.34
N PHE A 152 6.46 3.86 20.59
CA PHE A 152 6.82 2.46 20.57
C PHE A 152 7.50 2.04 21.88
N GLU A 153 8.52 2.77 22.32
CA GLU A 153 9.29 2.40 23.52
C GLU A 153 8.44 2.38 24.79
N ASN A 154 7.53 3.35 24.95
CA ASN A 154 6.60 3.38 26.08
C ASN A 154 5.61 2.20 26.03
N THR A 155 5.20 1.79 24.83
CA THR A 155 4.29 0.64 24.65
C THR A 155 5.01 -0.67 24.94
N LYS A 156 6.22 -0.85 24.41
CA LYS A 156 7.09 -2.00 24.68
C LYS A 156 7.39 -2.13 26.18
N LYS A 157 7.64 -1.03 26.87
CA LYS A 157 7.83 -1.00 28.33
C LYS A 157 6.57 -1.41 29.09
N SER A 158 5.39 -1.03 28.59
CA SER A 158 4.10 -1.34 29.23
C SER A 158 3.64 -2.78 28.98
N TYR A 159 4.07 -3.38 27.86
CA TYR A 159 3.68 -4.72 27.42
C TYR A 159 4.90 -5.55 26.94
N PRO A 160 5.85 -5.85 27.83
CA PRO A 160 7.13 -6.45 27.45
C PRO A 160 6.99 -7.84 26.81
N GLU A 161 6.03 -8.65 27.26
CA GLU A 161 5.78 -9.99 26.71
C GLU A 161 5.30 -9.93 25.27
N ALA A 162 4.34 -9.04 24.97
CA ALA A 162 3.77 -8.88 23.62
C ALA A 162 4.76 -8.25 22.62
N PHE A 163 5.72 -7.47 23.12
CA PHE A 163 6.75 -6.79 22.31
C PHE A 163 8.12 -7.46 22.37
N SER A 164 8.21 -8.67 22.92
CA SER A 164 9.46 -9.44 22.92
C SER A 164 9.90 -9.71 21.47
N GLY A 165 11.13 -9.33 21.13
CA GLY A 165 11.66 -9.43 19.78
C GLY A 165 11.06 -8.48 18.74
N LYS A 166 10.15 -7.58 19.12
CA LYS A 166 9.59 -6.55 18.23
C LYS A 166 10.50 -5.32 18.15
N PHE A 167 10.58 -4.76 16.96
CA PHE A 167 11.29 -3.53 16.63
C PHE A 167 10.30 -2.41 16.26
N PHE A 168 10.81 -1.17 16.21
CA PHE A 168 10.01 -0.02 15.80
C PHE A 168 9.42 -0.18 14.39
N SER A 169 10.16 -0.85 13.48
CA SER A 169 9.67 -1.17 12.14
C SER A 169 8.38 -2.00 12.18
N ASP A 170 8.30 -3.03 13.02
CA ASP A 170 7.09 -3.86 13.15
C ASP A 170 5.89 -3.06 13.67
N TYR A 171 6.17 -2.09 14.54
CA TYR A 171 5.16 -1.22 15.12
C TYR A 171 4.62 -0.20 14.13
N ILE A 172 5.51 0.44 13.35
CA ILE A 172 5.11 1.50 12.42
C ILE A 172 4.57 0.94 11.11
N GLU A 173 4.98 -0.27 10.71
CA GLU A 173 4.58 -0.92 9.46
C GLU A 173 3.06 -1.00 9.32
N PHE A 174 2.33 -1.32 10.40
CA PHE A 174 0.87 -1.32 10.35
C PHE A 174 0.30 0.05 9.93
N LEU A 175 0.84 1.16 10.45
CA LEU A 175 0.34 2.49 10.09
C LEU A 175 0.71 2.87 8.66
N ILE A 176 1.83 2.39 8.16
CA ILE A 176 2.27 2.63 6.78
C ILE A 176 1.46 1.76 5.80
N SER A 177 1.29 0.47 6.09
CA SER A 177 0.57 -0.48 5.23
C SER A 177 -0.92 -0.14 5.08
N TRP A 178 -1.52 0.45 6.11
CA TRP A 178 -2.90 0.97 6.08
C TRP A 178 -2.98 2.43 5.62
N GLU A 179 -1.86 2.98 5.15
CA GLU A 179 -1.73 4.34 4.63
C GLU A 179 -2.16 5.42 5.63
N LEU A 180 -2.07 5.19 6.94
CA LEU A 180 -2.41 6.18 7.97
C LEU A 180 -1.26 7.15 8.24
N VAL A 181 -0.04 6.66 8.07
CA VAL A 181 1.21 7.41 8.20
C VAL A 181 2.04 7.22 6.93
N GLY A 182 2.58 8.31 6.38
CA GLY A 182 3.62 8.29 5.36
C GLY A 182 5.00 8.39 6.00
N ASN A 183 6.02 7.89 5.31
CA ASN A 183 7.40 8.01 5.75
C ASN A 183 8.31 8.41 4.58
N VAL A 184 9.17 9.41 4.82
CA VAL A 184 10.24 9.82 3.90
C VAL A 184 11.53 9.96 4.72
N GLY A 185 12.40 8.95 4.64
CA GLY A 185 13.60 8.89 5.48
C GLY A 185 13.24 8.81 6.96
N ASP A 186 13.72 9.76 7.77
CA ASP A 186 13.42 9.82 9.21
C ASP A 186 12.21 10.72 9.54
N GLU A 187 11.44 11.15 8.54
CA GLU A 187 10.26 11.99 8.71
C GLU A 187 8.98 11.18 8.52
N TYR A 188 8.05 11.32 9.46
CA TYR A 188 6.76 10.64 9.49
C TYR A 188 5.64 11.67 9.42
N SER A 189 4.67 11.44 8.55
CA SER A 189 3.57 12.38 8.33
C SER A 189 2.21 11.68 8.41
N ILE A 190 1.21 12.34 8.99
CA ILE A 190 -0.16 11.84 8.95
C ILE A 190 -0.79 12.07 7.58
N THR A 191 -1.28 11.01 6.96
CA THR A 191 -1.89 11.07 5.62
C THR A 191 -3.33 11.60 5.67
N ALA A 192 -3.95 11.75 4.50
CA ALA A 192 -5.39 12.01 4.41
C ALA A 192 -6.21 10.87 5.05
N ASN A 193 -5.83 9.61 4.83
CA ASN A 193 -6.50 8.45 5.43
C ASN A 193 -6.34 8.43 6.95
N GLY A 194 -5.16 8.78 7.48
CA GLY A 194 -4.94 8.93 8.92
C GLY A 194 -5.84 9.99 9.55
N LYS A 195 -5.97 11.16 8.91
CA LYS A 195 -6.86 12.24 9.35
C LYS A 195 -8.33 11.80 9.32
N ALA A 196 -8.75 11.18 8.22
CA ALA A 196 -10.12 10.68 8.06
C ALA A 196 -10.45 9.57 9.08
N PHE A 197 -9.51 8.69 9.36
CA PHE A 197 -9.64 7.66 10.39
C PHE A 197 -9.87 8.27 11.78
N ILE A 198 -9.05 9.26 12.19
CA ILE A 198 -9.23 9.94 13.49
C ILE A 198 -10.58 10.64 13.56
N ALA A 199 -11.01 11.30 12.49
CA ALA A 199 -12.33 11.93 12.42
C ALA A 199 -13.46 10.90 12.56
N TYR A 200 -13.35 9.76 11.88
CA TYR A 200 -14.31 8.66 11.93
C TYR A 200 -14.46 8.09 13.35
N ILE A 201 -13.37 7.66 13.99
CA ILE A 201 -13.44 7.07 15.34
C ILE A 201 -13.94 8.07 16.39
N THR A 202 -13.71 9.37 16.16
CA THR A 202 -14.24 10.45 16.99
C THR A 202 -15.76 10.59 16.81
N ALA A 203 -16.24 10.61 15.57
CA ALA A 203 -17.67 10.70 15.26
C ALA A 203 -18.45 9.48 15.80
N MET A 204 -17.86 8.29 15.69
CA MET A 204 -18.43 7.03 16.18
C MET A 204 -18.27 6.82 17.69
N LYS A 205 -17.61 7.75 18.40
CA LYS A 205 -17.33 7.70 19.85
C LYS A 205 -16.60 6.43 20.28
N PHE A 206 -15.72 5.92 19.43
CA PHE A 206 -14.90 4.77 19.77
C PHE A 206 -13.89 5.11 20.87
N ASN A 207 -13.54 4.12 21.70
CA ASN A 207 -12.55 4.30 22.74
C ASN A 207 -11.16 4.44 22.10
N LYS A 208 -10.51 5.60 22.27
CA LYS A 208 -9.16 5.86 21.77
C LYS A 208 -8.06 5.36 22.70
N ASN A 209 -8.39 5.15 23.98
CA ASN A 209 -7.50 4.59 24.99
C ASN A 209 -7.59 3.06 24.99
N LYS A 210 -7.28 2.45 23.84
CA LYS A 210 -7.19 1.00 23.71
C LYS A 210 -5.93 0.48 24.42
N ALA A 211 -5.98 -0.80 24.81
CA ALA A 211 -4.78 -1.56 25.09
C ALA A 211 -4.04 -1.88 23.77
N LEU A 212 -3.30 -2.99 23.75
CA LEU A 212 -2.90 -3.63 22.48
C LEU A 212 -4.16 -3.87 21.64
#